data_AF-A0A388Q553-F1
#
_entry.id   AF-A0A388Q553-F1
#
_cell.length_a   1.000
_cell.length_b   1.000
_cell.length_c   1.000
_cell.angle_alpha   90.00
_cell.angle_beta   90.00
_cell.angle_gamma   90.00
#
_symmetry.space_group_name_H-M   'P 1'
#
loop_
_entity.id
_entity.type
_entity.pdbx_description
1 polymer ?
#
loop_
_entity_poly.entity_id
_entity_poly.type
_entity_poly.pdbx_seq_one_letter_code
_entity_poly.pdbx_strand_id
1 'polypeptide(L)'
;MKTVITTKTKGLFLSLGLGLISFTGFSQEHITLSLENITAKSNTIEYDLFIVNDGSTALKLAACAYGINYNGVILNGSTPSESAYSYVEGSSSKELKGMSAYNLLNTNRDGVNQLRLTMKPARKVDGANLVANVPYKVGHFKFTNNGAWASNSNAGFNFNEFNVPGISTSCALAYVNSADNYVGFSVAKKNLSVRVANSPVLNPTMATEVTATLNGAVRMQTMEAQSQEIGRQGVSQQIASKISMYPNPTQDIVNVDLYAASVVNTVVKVTDIRGRIVKQIQARSEKGFNTMTISLLEVPSGIYTVQVFQDNLLSFTDQVTKKD
;
A
#
# COMPACT_ATOMS: atom_id res chain seq x y z
N MET A 1 38.27 14.91 68.25
CA MET A 1 36.94 14.46 67.79
C MET A 1 37.11 13.74 66.46
N LYS A 2 36.77 12.44 66.41
CA LYS A 2 36.71 11.65 65.18
C LYS A 2 35.29 11.77 64.64
N THR A 3 35.12 12.29 63.42
CA THR A 3 33.81 12.28 62.76
C THR A 3 33.81 11.18 61.71
N VAL A 4 32.98 10.17 61.97
CA VAL A 4 32.65 9.06 61.08
C VAL A 4 31.71 9.61 59.99
N ILE A 5 32.08 9.46 58.72
CA ILE A 5 31.17 9.68 57.59
C ILE A 5 30.85 8.31 56.99
N THR A 6 29.62 7.89 57.20
CA THR A 6 29.05 6.62 56.77
C THR A 6 28.83 6.62 55.25
N THR A 7 29.44 5.65 54.59
CA THR A 7 29.19 5.21 53.22
C THR A 7 27.78 4.67 53.08
N LYS A 8 27.02 5.14 52.07
CA LYS A 8 26.06 4.34 51.26
C LYS A 8 25.40 5.19 50.16
N THR A 9 25.92 5.10 48.95
CA THR A 9 25.15 5.33 47.71
C THR A 9 25.86 4.61 46.56
N LYS A 10 25.56 3.31 46.42
CA LYS A 10 25.84 2.55 45.19
C LYS A 10 24.53 2.44 44.41
N GLY A 11 24.63 2.75 43.12
CA GLY A 11 23.65 2.39 42.11
C GLY A 11 22.63 3.49 41.85
N LEU A 12 22.83 4.25 40.77
CA LEU A 12 21.82 4.53 39.73
C LEU A 12 22.31 5.68 38.80
N PHE A 13 23.39 5.50 38.05
CA PHE A 13 23.80 6.49 37.02
C PHE A 13 24.42 5.84 35.76
N LEU A 14 23.87 4.71 35.31
CA LEU A 14 24.31 4.10 34.04
C LEU A 14 23.15 3.47 33.24
N SER A 15 22.04 4.18 33.06
CA SER A 15 20.96 3.68 32.19
C SER A 15 20.12 4.73 31.45
N LEU A 16 20.42 6.02 31.54
CA LEU A 16 19.66 7.07 30.83
C LEU A 16 20.50 7.70 29.71
N GLY A 17 20.85 6.90 28.71
CA GLY A 17 21.61 7.38 27.54
C GLY A 17 21.52 6.49 26.29
N LEU A 18 20.58 5.55 26.26
CA LEU A 18 20.26 4.71 25.10
C LEU A 18 18.79 4.95 24.72
N GLY A 19 18.46 6.23 24.53
CA GLY A 19 17.23 6.65 23.87
C GLY A 19 17.26 6.16 22.43
N LEU A 20 16.78 4.94 22.24
CA LEU A 20 16.07 4.39 21.08
C LEU A 20 16.03 5.30 19.86
N ILE A 21 17.17 5.44 19.17
CA ILE A 21 17.14 5.66 17.74
C ILE A 21 17.03 4.26 17.16
N SER A 22 15.83 3.87 16.77
CA SER A 22 15.61 2.66 15.96
C SER A 22 16.22 2.90 14.59
N PHE A 23 17.55 2.77 14.48
CA PHE A 23 18.17 2.56 13.19
C PHE A 23 17.71 1.18 12.72
N THR A 24 17.06 1.13 11.56
CA THR A 24 16.92 -0.12 10.83
C THR A 24 18.32 -0.59 10.48
N GLY A 25 18.84 -1.54 11.25
CA GLY A 25 20.15 -2.14 10.99
C GLY A 25 20.03 -3.05 9.77
N PHE A 26 20.37 -2.53 8.59
CA PHE A 26 20.54 -3.37 7.40
C PHE A 26 21.85 -4.15 7.49
N SER A 27 21.90 -5.31 6.83
CA SER A 27 23.15 -6.01 6.52
C SER A 27 24.16 -5.03 5.89
N GLN A 28 25.47 -5.21 6.12
CA GLN A 28 26.50 -4.32 5.56
C GLN A 28 26.33 -4.14 4.04
N GLU A 29 26.10 -5.25 3.33
CA GLU A 29 25.58 -5.27 1.97
C GLU A 29 24.06 -5.48 2.02
N HIS A 30 23.29 -4.50 1.56
CA HIS A 30 21.85 -4.63 1.44
C HIS A 30 21.33 -3.86 0.22
N ILE A 31 20.28 -4.40 -0.42
CA ILE A 31 19.60 -3.78 -1.55
C ILE A 31 18.10 -3.75 -1.28
N THR A 32 17.44 -2.64 -1.61
CA THR A 32 15.98 -2.59 -1.71
C THR A 32 15.53 -2.51 -3.16
N LEU A 33 14.61 -3.40 -3.54
CA LEU A 33 13.87 -3.34 -4.81
C LEU A 33 12.50 -2.72 -4.56
N SER A 34 12.03 -1.87 -5.47
CA SER A 34 10.70 -1.29 -5.31
C SER A 34 9.94 -1.05 -6.62
N LEU A 35 8.61 -1.06 -6.49
CA LEU A 35 7.66 -0.74 -7.54
C LEU A 35 6.87 0.51 -7.09
N GLU A 36 7.02 1.60 -7.84
CA GLU A 36 6.49 2.91 -7.49
C GLU A 36 5.78 3.57 -8.68
N ASN A 37 5.15 4.74 -8.46
CA ASN A 37 4.49 5.55 -9.49
C ASN A 37 3.45 4.76 -10.31
N ILE A 38 2.65 3.94 -9.64
CA ILE A 38 1.67 3.06 -10.28
C ILE A 38 0.49 3.89 -10.78
N THR A 39 0.24 3.84 -12.08
CA THR A 39 -0.89 4.48 -12.72
C THR A 39 -1.62 3.47 -13.61
N ALA A 40 -2.90 3.69 -13.85
CA ALA A 40 -3.71 2.81 -14.67
C ALA A 40 -4.65 3.59 -15.59
N LYS A 41 -4.83 3.05 -16.80
CA LYS A 41 -5.84 3.41 -17.79
C LYS A 41 -6.84 2.24 -17.91
N SER A 42 -7.72 2.29 -18.91
CA SER A 42 -8.79 1.29 -19.09
C SER A 42 -8.30 -0.16 -19.23
N ASN A 43 -7.15 -0.37 -19.88
CA ASN A 43 -6.56 -1.68 -20.13
C ASN A 43 -5.03 -1.71 -19.95
N THR A 44 -4.45 -0.64 -19.41
CA THR A 44 -2.99 -0.51 -19.27
C THR A 44 -2.66 -0.12 -17.83
N ILE A 45 -1.63 -0.73 -17.26
CA ILE A 45 -1.00 -0.31 -16.00
C ILE A 45 0.44 0.07 -16.31
N GLU A 46 0.88 1.20 -15.76
CA GLU A 46 2.21 1.77 -15.95
C GLU A 46 2.83 2.01 -14.56
N TYR A 47 4.12 1.70 -14.40
CA TYR A 47 4.84 1.90 -13.13
C TYR A 47 6.35 1.99 -13.34
N ASP A 48 7.04 2.42 -12.29
CA ASP A 48 8.49 2.49 -12.25
C ASP A 48 9.07 1.43 -11.33
N LEU A 49 10.19 0.82 -11.75
CA LEU A 49 10.98 -0.06 -10.89
C LEU A 49 12.25 0.65 -10.43
N PHE A 50 12.59 0.51 -9.16
CA PHE A 50 13.77 1.11 -8.54
C PHE A 50 14.62 0.08 -7.80
N ILE A 51 15.92 0.33 -7.80
CA ILE A 51 16.90 -0.37 -7.00
C ILE A 51 17.70 0.63 -6.15
N VAL A 52 17.90 0.31 -4.87
CA VAL A 52 18.65 1.14 -3.92
C VAL A 52 19.69 0.26 -3.23
N ASN A 53 20.93 0.74 -3.12
CA ASN A 53 21.87 0.21 -2.13
C ASN A 53 21.62 0.94 -0.82
N ASP A 54 20.87 0.35 0.09
CA ASP A 54 20.56 0.89 1.43
C ASP A 54 21.46 0.28 2.52
N GLY A 55 22.46 -0.52 2.13
CA GLY A 55 23.56 -0.93 2.98
C GLY A 55 24.66 0.14 3.07
N SER A 56 25.72 -0.20 3.81
CA SER A 56 26.92 0.64 3.97
C SER A 56 28.05 0.28 3.00
N THR A 57 28.01 -0.92 2.41
CA THR A 57 29.07 -1.42 1.54
C THR A 57 28.94 -0.89 0.11
N ALA A 58 30.08 -0.63 -0.55
CA ALA A 58 30.09 -0.20 -1.94
C ALA A 58 29.64 -1.36 -2.86
N LEU A 59 28.60 -1.11 -3.67
CA LEU A 59 28.04 -2.11 -4.58
C LEU A 59 28.15 -1.66 -6.04
N LYS A 60 28.54 -2.60 -6.89
CA LYS A 60 28.48 -2.45 -8.35
C LYS A 60 27.54 -3.50 -8.94
N LEU A 61 26.38 -3.07 -9.40
CA LEU A 61 25.30 -3.93 -9.90
C LEU A 61 25.74 -4.67 -11.16
N ALA A 62 25.57 -5.99 -11.15
CA ALA A 62 25.79 -6.87 -12.29
C ALA A 62 24.47 -7.23 -12.99
N ALA A 63 23.41 -7.53 -12.23
CA ALA A 63 22.08 -7.80 -12.76
C ALA A 63 21.00 -7.60 -11.70
N CYS A 64 19.76 -7.44 -12.14
CA CYS A 64 18.59 -7.54 -11.29
C CYS A 64 17.49 -8.33 -12.00
N ALA A 65 16.60 -8.91 -11.20
CA ALA A 65 15.39 -9.57 -11.65
C ALA A 65 14.23 -9.11 -10.78
N TYR A 66 13.08 -8.87 -11.42
CA TYR A 66 11.83 -8.54 -10.75
C TYR A 66 10.78 -9.55 -11.20
N GLY A 67 10.33 -10.39 -10.27
CA GLY A 67 9.15 -11.23 -10.47
C GLY A 67 7.98 -10.59 -9.76
N ILE A 68 7.12 -9.89 -10.49
CA ILE A 68 5.99 -9.13 -9.93
C ILE A 68 4.71 -9.94 -10.13
N ASN A 69 4.21 -10.53 -9.06
CA ASN A 69 2.95 -11.24 -9.08
C ASN A 69 1.79 -10.24 -9.13
N TYR A 70 0.69 -10.60 -9.77
CA TYR A 70 -0.54 -9.81 -9.78
C TYR A 70 -1.77 -10.70 -9.62
N ASN A 71 -2.90 -10.10 -9.25
CA ASN A 71 -4.17 -10.80 -9.14
C ASN A 71 -4.76 -11.04 -10.52
N GLY A 72 -4.83 -12.31 -10.96
CA GLY A 72 -5.37 -12.69 -12.27
C GLY A 72 -6.84 -12.29 -12.50
N VAL A 73 -7.61 -12.05 -11.44
CA VAL A 73 -9.02 -11.58 -11.55
C VAL A 73 -9.12 -10.24 -12.29
N ILE A 74 -8.08 -9.40 -12.23
CA ILE A 74 -8.07 -8.11 -12.92
C ILE A 74 -8.14 -8.24 -14.44
N LEU A 75 -7.76 -9.40 -15.00
CA LEU A 75 -7.74 -9.64 -16.43
C LEU A 75 -9.13 -9.66 -17.06
N ASN A 76 -10.20 -9.79 -16.25
CA ASN A 76 -11.58 -9.72 -16.71
C ASN A 76 -11.89 -10.68 -17.88
N GLY A 77 -11.45 -11.93 -17.75
CA GLY A 77 -11.61 -12.97 -18.76
C GLY A 77 -10.67 -12.86 -19.98
N SER A 78 -9.77 -11.87 -20.01
CA SER A 78 -8.79 -11.72 -21.08
C SER A 78 -7.51 -12.52 -20.82
N THR A 79 -6.81 -12.86 -21.90
CA THR A 79 -5.51 -13.56 -21.86
C THR A 79 -4.44 -12.72 -22.57
N PRO A 80 -3.81 -11.75 -21.88
CA PRO A 80 -2.71 -10.97 -22.46
C PRO A 80 -1.59 -11.89 -22.97
N SER A 81 -0.92 -11.48 -24.05
CA SER A 81 0.23 -12.21 -24.60
C SER A 81 1.43 -12.19 -23.67
N GLU A 82 2.44 -13.01 -23.98
CA GLU A 82 3.75 -12.95 -23.32
C GLU A 82 4.45 -11.59 -23.48
N SER A 83 4.18 -10.90 -24.59
CA SER A 83 4.70 -9.56 -24.91
C SER A 83 3.86 -8.40 -24.36
N ALA A 84 2.80 -8.69 -23.58
CA ALA A 84 1.94 -7.67 -22.96
C ALA A 84 2.67 -6.81 -21.91
N TYR A 85 3.84 -7.26 -21.46
CA TYR A 85 4.71 -6.54 -20.54
C TYR A 85 5.91 -5.95 -21.28
N SER A 86 6.04 -4.63 -21.27
CA SER A 86 7.06 -3.91 -22.04
C SER A 86 7.78 -2.84 -21.23
N TYR A 87 8.98 -2.50 -21.70
CA TYR A 87 9.83 -1.43 -21.17
C TYR A 87 9.73 -0.21 -22.07
N VAL A 88 9.69 0.98 -21.47
CA VAL A 88 9.77 2.24 -22.21
C VAL A 88 11.23 2.65 -22.37
N GLU A 89 11.69 2.67 -23.62
CA GLU A 89 13.09 2.95 -23.95
C GLU A 89 13.56 4.31 -23.41
N GLY A 90 14.81 4.35 -22.92
CA GLY A 90 15.41 5.56 -22.36
C GLY A 90 14.90 5.99 -20.99
N SER A 91 13.96 5.24 -20.38
CA SER A 91 13.39 5.58 -19.07
C SER A 91 14.24 5.19 -17.86
N SER A 92 15.31 4.40 -18.06
CA SER A 92 16.25 4.02 -17.00
C SER A 92 17.22 5.14 -16.64
N SER A 93 17.73 5.08 -15.40
CA SER A 93 18.78 5.99 -14.91
C SER A 93 20.03 5.88 -15.78
N LYS A 94 20.72 7.00 -16.01
CA LYS A 94 21.89 7.06 -16.91
C LYS A 94 22.99 6.07 -16.51
N GLU A 95 23.14 5.81 -15.22
CA GLU A 95 24.14 4.90 -14.64
C GLU A 95 23.88 3.43 -15.00
N LEU A 96 22.63 3.08 -15.37
CA LEU A 96 22.25 1.71 -15.74
C LEU A 96 22.35 1.45 -17.26
N LYS A 97 22.59 2.47 -18.10
CA LYS A 97 22.54 2.34 -19.56
C LYS A 97 23.61 1.40 -20.17
N GLY A 98 24.70 1.13 -19.46
CA GLY A 98 25.76 0.20 -19.89
C GLY A 98 25.49 -1.26 -19.55
N MET A 99 24.41 -1.56 -18.84
CA MET A 99 24.08 -2.91 -18.40
C MET A 99 23.46 -3.75 -19.52
N SER A 100 23.38 -5.07 -19.30
CA SER A 100 22.71 -5.99 -20.23
C SER A 100 21.23 -5.64 -20.40
N ALA A 101 20.68 -5.92 -21.60
CA ALA A 101 19.28 -5.68 -21.89
C ALA A 101 18.33 -6.49 -20.97
N TYR A 102 17.13 -5.93 -20.74
CA TYR A 102 16.07 -6.59 -20.00
C TYR A 102 15.38 -7.64 -20.87
N ASN A 103 15.20 -8.86 -20.34
CA ASN A 103 14.29 -9.85 -20.88
C ASN A 103 12.96 -9.72 -20.13
N LEU A 104 11.88 -9.48 -20.87
CA LEU A 104 10.56 -9.25 -20.32
C LEU A 104 9.61 -10.38 -20.73
N LEU A 105 8.76 -10.81 -19.79
CA LEU A 105 7.74 -11.82 -20.05
C LEU A 105 6.53 -11.57 -19.16
N ASN A 106 5.33 -11.57 -19.73
CA ASN A 106 4.11 -11.80 -18.97
C ASN A 106 3.80 -13.31 -18.92
N THR A 107 3.46 -13.80 -17.74
CA THR A 107 2.97 -15.17 -17.53
C THR A 107 1.61 -15.10 -16.88
N ASN A 108 0.59 -15.62 -17.55
CA ASN A 108 -0.81 -15.68 -17.10
C ASN A 108 -1.39 -17.06 -17.43
N ARG A 109 -1.31 -17.97 -16.46
CA ARG A 109 -1.87 -19.32 -16.53
C ARG A 109 -2.55 -19.66 -15.20
N ASP A 110 -3.22 -20.79 -15.14
CA ASP A 110 -3.93 -21.22 -13.93
C ASP A 110 -3.00 -21.20 -12.70
N GLY A 111 -3.39 -20.41 -11.70
CA GLY A 111 -2.65 -20.23 -10.45
C GLY A 111 -1.38 -19.38 -10.53
N VAL A 112 -0.99 -18.88 -11.72
CA VAL A 112 0.27 -18.13 -11.90
C VAL A 112 0.06 -16.91 -12.78
N ASN A 113 0.21 -15.73 -12.18
CA ASN A 113 0.12 -14.43 -12.84
C ASN A 113 1.32 -13.58 -12.43
N GLN A 114 2.31 -13.45 -13.33
CA GLN A 114 3.56 -12.75 -13.03
C GLN A 114 4.10 -11.96 -14.23
N LEU A 115 4.50 -10.71 -13.96
CA LEU A 115 5.31 -9.89 -14.85
C LEU A 115 6.78 -10.11 -14.50
N ARG A 116 7.58 -10.49 -15.48
CA ARG A 116 8.95 -10.96 -15.28
C ARG A 116 9.91 -10.03 -15.97
N LEU A 117 10.86 -9.51 -15.21
CA LEU A 117 12.06 -8.87 -15.72
C LEU A 117 13.27 -9.70 -15.29
N THR A 118 14.14 -10.06 -16.23
CA THR A 118 15.44 -10.68 -15.92
C THR A 118 16.55 -10.06 -16.75
N MET A 119 17.77 -10.15 -16.24
CA MET A 119 18.98 -9.67 -16.91
C MET A 119 20.05 -10.75 -16.90
N LYS A 120 20.87 -10.77 -17.95
CA LYS A 120 22.16 -11.45 -17.90
C LYS A 120 23.10 -10.64 -16.99
N PRO A 121 23.90 -11.29 -16.12
CA PRO A 121 24.90 -10.57 -15.34
C PRO A 121 25.92 -9.88 -16.24
N ALA A 122 26.05 -8.56 -16.08
CA ALA A 122 27.08 -7.76 -16.69
C ALA A 122 28.45 -8.08 -16.06
N ARG A 123 29.52 -7.92 -16.83
CA ARG A 123 30.89 -7.98 -16.29
C ARG A 123 31.09 -6.80 -15.34
N LYS A 124 32.02 -6.93 -14.39
CA LYS A 124 32.35 -5.85 -13.44
C LYS A 124 32.68 -4.51 -14.09
N VAL A 125 33.30 -4.51 -15.26
CA VAL A 125 33.60 -3.27 -16.01
C VAL A 125 32.35 -2.57 -16.52
N ASP A 126 31.33 -3.35 -16.89
CA ASP A 126 30.06 -2.88 -17.48
C ASP A 126 28.95 -2.67 -16.41
N GLY A 127 29.20 -3.12 -15.17
CA GLY A 127 28.26 -2.96 -14.06
C GLY A 127 28.04 -1.51 -13.63
N ALA A 128 26.90 -1.24 -12.99
CA ALA A 128 26.55 0.10 -12.54
C ALA A 128 26.95 0.32 -11.09
N ASN A 129 27.64 1.41 -10.78
CA ASN A 129 27.96 1.77 -9.39
C ASN A 129 26.70 2.26 -8.68
N LEU A 130 26.31 1.59 -7.59
CA LEU A 130 25.18 1.99 -6.76
C LEU A 130 25.69 2.79 -5.55
N VAL A 131 25.58 4.10 -5.64
CA VAL A 131 25.87 4.99 -4.50
C VAL A 131 24.85 4.69 -3.39
N ALA A 132 25.35 4.59 -2.15
CA ALA A 132 24.52 4.28 -1.00
C ALA A 132 23.37 5.30 -0.84
N ASN A 133 22.18 4.79 -0.55
CA ASN A 133 20.93 5.51 -0.36
C ASN A 133 20.47 6.37 -1.55
N VAL A 134 21.00 6.13 -2.75
CA VAL A 134 20.52 6.77 -3.98
C VAL A 134 19.60 5.79 -4.73
N PRO A 135 18.34 6.18 -5.00
CA PRO A 135 17.44 5.35 -5.78
C PRO A 135 17.76 5.46 -7.27
N TYR A 136 17.99 4.30 -7.90
CA TYR A 136 18.19 4.19 -9.34
C TYR A 136 16.93 3.61 -9.98
N LYS A 137 16.29 4.40 -10.85
CA LYS A 137 15.19 3.93 -11.71
C LYS A 137 15.72 2.91 -12.71
N VAL A 138 15.32 1.65 -12.56
CA VAL A 138 15.58 0.56 -13.50
C VAL A 138 14.84 0.80 -14.80
N GLY A 139 13.62 1.32 -14.72
CA GLY A 139 12.85 1.65 -15.91
C GLY A 139 11.42 2.01 -15.61
N HIS A 140 10.75 2.51 -16.63
CA HIS A 140 9.31 2.62 -16.70
C HIS A 140 8.76 1.45 -17.51
N PHE A 141 7.75 0.79 -16.97
CA PHE A 141 7.19 -0.44 -17.53
C PHE A 141 5.70 -0.31 -17.74
N LYS A 142 5.22 -1.01 -18.77
CA LYS A 142 3.82 -1.04 -19.17
C LYS A 142 3.32 -2.47 -19.22
N PHE A 143 2.19 -2.74 -18.59
CA PHE A 143 1.44 -3.99 -18.72
C PHE A 143 0.09 -3.69 -19.37
N THR A 144 -0.17 -4.27 -20.54
CA THR A 144 -1.39 -4.02 -21.33
C THR A 144 -2.21 -5.29 -21.47
N ASN A 145 -3.47 -5.24 -21.03
CA ASN A 145 -4.43 -6.32 -21.25
C ASN A 145 -5.10 -6.20 -22.61
N ASN A 146 -5.56 -7.35 -23.14
CA ASN A 146 -6.30 -7.39 -24.41
C ASN A 146 -7.65 -6.69 -24.29
N GLY A 147 -8.30 -6.80 -23.13
CA GLY A 147 -9.55 -6.12 -22.79
C GLY A 147 -9.40 -5.12 -21.65
N ALA A 148 -10.49 -4.46 -21.29
CA ALA A 148 -10.53 -3.58 -20.13
C ALA A 148 -10.27 -4.37 -18.83
N TRP A 149 -9.55 -3.77 -17.87
CA TRP A 149 -9.42 -4.33 -16.53
C TRP A 149 -10.79 -4.56 -15.87
N ALA A 150 -10.86 -5.49 -14.93
CA ALA A 150 -12.07 -5.68 -14.13
C ALA A 150 -12.40 -4.37 -13.39
N SER A 151 -13.67 -3.96 -13.42
CA SER A 151 -14.11 -2.71 -12.77
C SER A 151 -13.96 -2.79 -11.25
N ASN A 152 -13.55 -1.68 -10.64
CA ASN A 152 -13.33 -1.57 -9.19
C ASN A 152 -12.38 -2.63 -8.61
N SER A 153 -11.40 -3.08 -9.40
CA SER A 153 -10.43 -4.10 -9.00
C SER A 153 -9.07 -3.50 -8.62
N ASN A 154 -8.15 -4.31 -8.10
CA ASN A 154 -6.79 -3.90 -7.77
C ASN A 154 -5.79 -4.96 -8.26
N ALA A 155 -4.68 -4.51 -8.84
CA ALA A 155 -3.65 -5.41 -9.37
C ALA A 155 -3.02 -6.30 -8.30
N GLY A 156 -3.02 -5.90 -7.03
CA GLY A 156 -2.50 -6.70 -5.92
C GLY A 156 -1.01 -7.03 -6.09
N PHE A 157 -0.23 -6.10 -6.63
CA PHE A 157 1.17 -6.35 -6.95
C PHE A 157 1.97 -6.73 -5.70
N ASN A 158 2.76 -7.79 -5.82
CA ASN A 158 3.77 -8.19 -4.84
C ASN A 158 4.98 -8.78 -5.55
N PHE A 159 6.13 -8.74 -4.91
CA PHE A 159 7.32 -9.39 -5.43
C PHE A 159 7.34 -10.86 -5.05
N ASN A 160 7.74 -11.72 -5.97
CA ASN A 160 8.01 -13.11 -5.69
C ASN A 160 9.38 -13.23 -5.01
N GLU A 161 9.39 -13.44 -3.70
CA GLU A 161 10.61 -13.40 -2.87
C GLU A 161 11.35 -14.74 -2.81
N PHE A 162 10.68 -15.83 -3.20
CA PHE A 162 11.20 -17.19 -3.07
C PHE A 162 11.27 -17.90 -4.42
N ASN A 163 12.20 -18.85 -4.52
CA ASN A 163 12.35 -19.66 -5.70
C ASN A 163 11.15 -20.60 -5.85
N VAL A 164 10.32 -20.31 -6.86
CA VAL A 164 9.17 -21.13 -7.24
C VAL A 164 9.37 -21.54 -8.70
N PRO A 165 9.33 -22.85 -9.02
CA PRO A 165 9.50 -23.33 -10.39
C PRO A 165 8.54 -22.66 -11.37
N GLY A 166 9.07 -22.26 -12.53
CA GLY A 166 8.26 -21.70 -13.61
C GLY A 166 7.85 -20.24 -13.44
N ILE A 167 8.39 -19.53 -12.44
CA ILE A 167 8.32 -18.07 -12.28
C ILE A 167 9.67 -17.47 -11.87
N SER A 168 9.83 -16.15 -11.99
CA SER A 168 11.04 -15.43 -11.56
C SER A 168 11.00 -15.08 -10.09
N THR A 169 12.12 -15.25 -9.40
CA THR A 169 12.35 -14.66 -8.07
C THR A 169 12.88 -13.24 -8.23
N SER A 170 12.47 -12.34 -7.36
CA SER A 170 13.01 -10.98 -7.28
C SER A 170 14.35 -11.01 -6.56
N CYS A 171 15.41 -10.61 -7.24
CA CYS A 171 16.78 -10.69 -6.74
C CYS A 171 17.72 -9.72 -7.46
N ALA A 172 18.92 -9.54 -6.93
CA ALA A 172 19.98 -8.80 -7.58
C ALA A 172 21.32 -9.54 -7.47
N LEU A 173 22.24 -9.21 -8.37
CA LEU A 173 23.63 -9.65 -8.34
C LEU A 173 24.51 -8.39 -8.35
N ALA A 174 25.45 -8.28 -7.43
CA ALA A 174 26.38 -7.15 -7.40
C ALA A 174 27.78 -7.58 -6.97
N TYR A 175 28.79 -6.90 -7.48
CA TYR A 175 30.14 -6.94 -6.97
C TYR A 175 30.21 -6.10 -5.70
N VAL A 176 30.81 -6.67 -4.66
CA VAL A 176 30.95 -6.05 -3.34
C VAL A 176 32.36 -5.51 -3.21
N ASN A 177 32.50 -4.22 -2.89
CA ASN A 177 33.78 -3.54 -2.82
C ASN A 177 34.61 -3.78 -4.11
N SER A 178 35.85 -4.24 -3.94
CA SER A 178 36.78 -4.53 -5.02
C SER A 178 36.75 -5.99 -5.49
N ALA A 179 35.78 -6.81 -5.05
CA ALA A 179 35.71 -8.23 -5.43
C ALA A 179 35.44 -8.42 -6.94
N ASP A 180 36.00 -9.48 -7.53
CA ASP A 180 35.83 -9.80 -8.96
C ASP A 180 34.71 -10.82 -9.24
N ASN A 181 34.16 -11.41 -8.18
CA ASN A 181 32.95 -12.24 -8.26
C ASN A 181 31.77 -11.45 -7.69
N TYR A 182 30.62 -11.54 -8.34
CA TYR A 182 29.39 -10.98 -7.79
C TYR A 182 28.82 -11.91 -6.72
N VAL A 183 28.08 -11.31 -5.77
CA VAL A 183 27.26 -12.04 -4.80
C VAL A 183 25.80 -11.84 -5.12
N GLY A 184 24.98 -12.82 -4.71
CA GLY A 184 23.52 -12.74 -4.87
C GLY A 184 22.82 -12.11 -3.68
N PHE A 185 21.86 -11.25 -3.98
CA PHE A 185 20.97 -10.53 -3.07
C PHE A 185 19.56 -11.10 -3.18
N SER A 186 19.00 -11.56 -2.07
CA SER A 186 17.64 -12.10 -2.00
C SER A 186 17.07 -12.00 -0.59
N VAL A 187 15.74 -12.00 -0.48
CA VAL A 187 15.07 -11.96 0.83
C VAL A 187 15.47 -13.16 1.68
N ALA A 188 15.62 -14.34 1.08
CA ALA A 188 16.09 -15.55 1.76
C ALA A 188 17.49 -15.39 2.39
N LYS A 189 18.36 -14.55 1.81
CA LYS A 189 19.68 -14.21 2.35
C LYS A 189 19.66 -13.05 3.34
N LYS A 190 18.51 -12.40 3.55
CA LYS A 190 18.32 -11.24 4.44
C LYS A 190 19.20 -10.04 4.07
N ASN A 191 19.66 -9.99 2.83
CA ASN A 191 20.41 -8.87 2.26
C ASN A 191 19.62 -8.15 1.16
N LEU A 192 18.32 -8.45 1.02
CA LEU A 192 17.44 -7.76 0.11
C LEU A 192 16.07 -7.56 0.74
N SER A 193 15.51 -6.38 0.55
CA SER A 193 14.12 -6.05 0.87
C SER A 193 13.36 -5.66 -0.38
N VAL A 194 12.04 -5.79 -0.32
CA VAL A 194 11.15 -5.43 -1.43
C VAL A 194 10.02 -4.53 -0.94
N ARG A 195 9.58 -3.59 -1.78
CA ARG A 195 8.48 -2.67 -1.46
C ARG A 195 7.61 -2.38 -2.68
N VAL A 196 6.30 -2.45 -2.52
CA VAL A 196 5.34 -2.04 -3.54
C VAL A 196 4.55 -0.83 -3.03
N ALA A 197 4.50 0.24 -3.82
CA ALA A 197 3.64 1.39 -3.53
C ALA A 197 2.17 1.03 -3.73
N ASN A 198 1.27 1.82 -3.15
CA ASN A 198 -0.16 1.56 -3.28
C ASN A 198 -0.61 1.58 -4.75
N SER A 199 -1.31 0.52 -5.17
CA SER A 199 -1.83 0.40 -6.53
C SER A 199 -3.19 1.11 -6.65
N PRO A 200 -3.45 1.82 -7.77
CA PRO A 200 -4.74 2.46 -8.01
C PRO A 200 -5.86 1.43 -8.18
N VAL A 201 -7.10 1.86 -7.95
CA VAL A 201 -8.28 1.09 -8.32
C VAL A 201 -8.41 1.10 -9.85
N LEU A 202 -8.49 -0.07 -10.45
CA LEU A 202 -8.63 -0.25 -11.89
C LEU A 202 -10.09 -0.06 -12.28
N ASN A 203 -10.31 0.67 -13.38
CA ASN A 203 -11.64 0.95 -13.94
C ASN A 203 -12.67 1.33 -12.86
N PRO A 204 -12.42 2.42 -12.10
CA PRO A 204 -13.37 2.89 -11.12
C PRO A 204 -14.65 3.30 -11.86
N THR A 205 -15.78 2.74 -11.44
CA THR A 205 -17.06 3.20 -11.94
C THR A 205 -17.33 4.55 -11.32
N MET A 206 -17.42 5.61 -12.13
CA MET A 206 -17.88 6.90 -11.60
C MET A 206 -19.29 6.70 -11.04
N ALA A 207 -19.53 7.09 -9.80
CA ALA A 207 -20.88 7.33 -9.37
C ALA A 207 -21.41 8.44 -10.28
N THR A 208 -22.44 8.13 -11.08
CA THR A 208 -23.16 9.18 -11.82
C THR A 208 -23.64 10.18 -10.78
N GLU A 209 -23.04 11.36 -10.75
CA GLU A 209 -23.64 12.49 -10.06
C GLU A 209 -24.95 12.76 -10.79
N VAL A 210 -26.05 12.22 -10.27
CA VAL A 210 -27.39 12.69 -10.64
C VAL A 210 -27.45 14.11 -10.12
N THR A 211 -27.03 15.06 -10.95
CA THR A 211 -27.32 16.46 -10.71
C THR A 211 -28.83 16.59 -10.89
N ALA A 212 -29.59 16.40 -9.81
CA ALA A 212 -30.99 16.75 -9.79
C ALA A 212 -31.06 18.27 -9.91
N THR A 213 -31.13 18.77 -11.14
CA THR A 213 -31.55 20.15 -11.39
C THR A 213 -33.00 20.25 -10.94
N LEU A 214 -33.21 20.78 -9.74
CA LEU A 214 -34.51 21.28 -9.30
C LEU A 214 -34.86 22.48 -10.18
N ASN A 215 -35.39 22.21 -11.38
CA ASN A 215 -36.09 23.21 -12.15
C ASN A 215 -37.41 23.48 -11.43
N GLY A 216 -37.40 24.54 -10.61
CA GLY A 216 -38.59 25.08 -10.01
C GLY A 216 -39.64 25.41 -11.08
N ALA A 217 -40.76 24.71 -11.02
CA ALA A 217 -42.06 25.20 -11.43
C ALA A 217 -43.13 24.29 -10.81
N VAL A 218 -43.39 24.46 -9.51
CA VAL A 218 -44.66 23.98 -8.94
C VAL A 218 -45.74 24.90 -9.48
N ARG A 219 -46.32 24.53 -10.62
CA ARG A 219 -47.65 25.00 -10.99
C ARG A 219 -48.63 24.25 -10.11
N MET A 220 -49.28 24.96 -9.18
CA MET A 220 -50.49 24.46 -8.56
C MET A 220 -51.53 24.22 -9.67
N GLN A 221 -51.80 22.96 -9.96
CA GLN A 221 -53.06 22.52 -10.57
C GLN A 221 -53.60 21.38 -9.72
N THR A 222 -54.68 21.69 -9.01
CA THR A 222 -55.61 20.73 -8.42
C THR A 222 -56.20 19.84 -9.51
N MET A 223 -56.14 18.52 -9.35
CA MET A 223 -57.28 17.59 -9.40
C MET A 223 -56.85 16.12 -9.28
N GLU A 224 -57.33 15.49 -8.21
CA GLU A 224 -57.86 14.12 -8.05
C GLU A 224 -57.16 12.92 -8.75
N ALA A 225 -56.53 12.04 -7.95
CA ALA A 225 -57.04 10.68 -7.65
C ALA A 225 -55.94 9.71 -7.14
N GLN A 226 -56.33 8.97 -6.08
CA GLN A 226 -55.79 7.70 -5.59
C GLN A 226 -54.39 7.68 -4.94
N SER A 227 -54.43 7.74 -3.61
CA SER A 227 -53.37 7.37 -2.68
C SER A 227 -52.93 5.91 -2.86
N GLN A 228 -51.71 5.70 -3.36
CA GLN A 228 -50.87 4.60 -2.88
C GLN A 228 -49.93 5.17 -1.83
N GLU A 229 -50.08 4.68 -0.59
CA GLU A 229 -49.19 5.00 0.52
C GLU A 229 -47.76 4.57 0.17
N ILE A 230 -46.89 5.52 -0.15
CA ILE A 230 -45.46 5.28 -0.07
C ILE A 230 -45.09 5.41 1.40
N GLY A 231 -44.99 4.26 2.07
CA GLY A 231 -44.52 4.16 3.43
C GLY A 231 -43.23 4.96 3.61
N ARG A 232 -43.24 5.87 4.58
CA ARG A 232 -42.07 6.64 5.02
C ARG A 232 -41.05 5.67 5.62
N GLN A 233 -40.18 5.09 4.79
CA GLN A 233 -38.90 4.58 5.25
C GLN A 233 -37.82 5.59 4.92
N GLY A 234 -37.06 5.91 5.95
CA GLY A 234 -36.27 7.12 6.07
C GLY A 234 -35.30 7.33 4.91
N VAL A 235 -35.18 8.59 4.53
CA VAL A 235 -33.99 9.14 3.88
C VAL A 235 -32.82 8.95 4.85
N SER A 236 -32.16 7.80 4.75
CA SER A 236 -30.76 7.62 5.12
C SER A 236 -30.03 7.24 3.85
N GLN A 237 -29.92 8.20 2.94
CA GLN A 237 -29.03 8.08 1.80
C GLN A 237 -27.61 8.31 2.32
N GLN A 238 -27.14 7.31 3.06
CA GLN A 238 -25.76 7.19 3.51
C GLN A 238 -24.96 7.08 2.23
N ILE A 239 -24.24 8.15 1.88
CA ILE A 239 -23.17 8.09 0.89
C ILE A 239 -22.25 6.98 1.39
N ALA A 240 -22.36 5.79 0.81
CA ALA A 240 -21.54 4.65 1.16
C ALA A 240 -20.12 4.91 0.65
N SER A 241 -19.45 5.86 1.30
CA SER A 241 -18.01 5.86 1.41
C SER A 241 -17.63 4.47 1.90
N LYS A 242 -16.73 3.80 1.17
CA LYS A 242 -16.29 2.43 1.46
C LYS A 242 -15.43 2.47 2.73
N ILE A 243 -16.09 2.67 3.85
CA ILE A 243 -15.54 2.69 5.20
C ILE A 243 -15.77 1.29 5.78
N SER A 244 -14.70 0.66 6.24
CA SER A 244 -14.75 -0.68 6.82
C SER A 244 -14.11 -0.70 8.19
N MET A 245 -14.66 -1.49 9.10
CA MET A 245 -14.13 -1.66 10.44
C MET A 245 -13.78 -3.11 10.74
N TYR A 246 -12.62 -3.35 11.34
CA TYR A 246 -12.17 -4.69 11.72
C TYR A 246 -11.14 -4.67 12.86
N PRO A 247 -10.99 -5.78 13.60
CA PRO A 247 -11.91 -6.91 13.62
C PRO A 247 -13.24 -6.53 14.29
N ASN A 248 -14.32 -7.17 13.86
CA ASN A 248 -15.61 -7.12 14.56
C ASN A 248 -16.17 -8.55 14.63
N PRO A 249 -16.28 -9.17 15.82
CA PRO A 249 -15.99 -8.63 17.15
C PRO A 249 -14.51 -8.29 17.41
N THR A 250 -14.25 -7.38 18.34
CA THR A 250 -12.90 -6.99 18.79
C THR A 250 -12.69 -7.30 20.27
N GLN A 251 -11.42 -7.34 20.71
CA GLN A 251 -11.03 -7.26 22.12
C GLN A 251 -10.67 -5.81 22.45
N ASP A 252 -9.48 -5.36 22.07
CA ASP A 252 -8.98 -4.04 22.51
C ASP A 252 -8.86 -2.99 21.41
N ILE A 253 -8.85 -3.40 20.14
CA ILE A 253 -8.46 -2.52 19.03
C ILE A 253 -9.42 -2.69 17.85
N VAL A 254 -9.93 -1.57 17.34
CA VAL A 254 -10.69 -1.50 16.09
C VAL A 254 -9.94 -0.64 15.11
N ASN A 255 -9.72 -1.14 13.90
CA ASN A 255 -9.22 -0.35 12.79
C ASN A 255 -10.40 0.09 11.94
N VAL A 256 -10.39 1.36 11.56
CA VAL A 256 -11.35 1.99 10.65
C VAL A 256 -10.59 2.42 9.41
N ASP A 257 -10.80 1.70 8.32
CA ASP A 257 -10.28 2.08 7.01
C ASP A 257 -11.33 2.94 6.32
N LEU A 258 -10.95 4.14 5.91
CA LEU A 258 -11.82 5.07 5.20
C LEU A 258 -11.14 5.66 3.97
N TYR A 259 -11.95 6.05 3.00
CA TYR A 259 -11.49 6.81 1.85
C TYR A 259 -11.89 8.28 2.00
N ALA A 260 -10.95 9.18 1.76
CA ALA A 260 -11.17 10.62 1.72
C ALA A 260 -10.90 11.13 0.29
N ALA A 261 -11.91 11.74 -0.34
CA ALA A 261 -11.81 12.25 -1.72
C ALA A 261 -10.89 13.49 -1.84
N SER A 262 -10.68 14.19 -0.73
CA SER A 262 -9.75 15.31 -0.57
C SER A 262 -9.21 15.32 0.86
N VAL A 263 -8.24 16.19 1.16
CA VAL A 263 -7.71 16.32 2.53
C VAL A 263 -8.82 16.89 3.42
N VAL A 264 -9.27 16.11 4.40
CA VAL A 264 -10.52 16.36 5.14
C VAL A 264 -10.31 16.14 6.64
N ASN A 265 -11.01 16.90 7.49
CA ASN A 265 -10.99 16.63 8.93
C ASN A 265 -11.96 15.48 9.24
N THR A 266 -11.44 14.39 9.79
CA THR A 266 -12.22 13.20 10.13
C THR A 266 -12.34 13.05 11.64
N VAL A 267 -13.56 12.87 12.13
CA VAL A 267 -13.86 12.62 13.54
C VAL A 267 -14.53 11.26 13.66
N VAL A 268 -13.96 10.36 14.47
CA VAL A 268 -14.63 9.13 14.87
C VAL A 268 -15.17 9.27 16.27
N LYS A 269 -16.44 8.93 16.46
CA LYS A 269 -17.10 8.84 17.76
C LYS A 269 -17.52 7.40 18.00
N VAL A 270 -17.16 6.88 19.16
CA VAL A 270 -17.67 5.60 19.67
C VAL A 270 -18.67 5.91 20.76
N THR A 271 -19.87 5.37 20.65
CA THR A 271 -20.99 5.60 21.57
C THR A 271 -21.50 4.29 22.16
N ASP A 272 -21.92 4.32 23.43
CA ASP A 272 -22.60 3.19 24.06
C ASP A 272 -24.06 3.07 23.59
N ILE A 273 -24.75 2.01 24.02
CA ILE A 273 -26.18 1.77 23.73
C ILE A 273 -27.12 2.88 24.24
N ARG A 274 -26.66 3.77 25.12
CA ARG A 274 -27.41 4.91 25.66
C ARG A 274 -27.08 6.20 24.91
N GLY A 275 -26.28 6.13 23.84
CA GLY A 275 -25.83 7.27 23.02
C GLY A 275 -24.74 8.12 23.66
N ARG A 276 -24.13 7.68 24.78
CA ARG A 276 -23.04 8.43 25.42
C ARG A 276 -21.73 8.17 24.68
N ILE A 277 -20.98 9.24 24.37
CA ILE A 277 -19.66 9.12 23.73
C ILE A 277 -18.67 8.53 24.74
N VAL A 278 -18.09 7.38 24.41
CA VAL A 278 -17.11 6.67 25.24
C VAL A 278 -15.68 6.85 24.75
N LYS A 279 -15.48 7.07 23.44
CA LYS A 279 -14.21 7.48 22.84
C LYS A 279 -14.47 8.42 21.67
N GLN A 280 -13.59 9.38 21.47
CA GLN A 280 -13.59 10.26 20.30
C GLN A 280 -12.15 10.47 19.83
N ILE A 281 -11.92 10.31 18.53
CA ILE A 281 -10.64 10.56 17.88
C ILE A 281 -10.90 11.55 16.74
N GLN A 282 -10.03 12.54 16.61
CA GLN A 282 -10.04 13.48 15.51
C GLN A 282 -8.68 13.45 14.83
N ALA A 283 -8.68 13.32 13.51
CA ALA A 283 -7.48 13.31 12.69
C ALA A 283 -7.73 14.04 11.38
N ARG A 284 -6.65 14.52 10.76
CA ARG A 284 -6.68 15.02 9.40
C ARG A 284 -6.46 13.84 8.47
N SER A 285 -7.47 13.48 7.68
CA SER A 285 -7.37 12.43 6.67
C SER A 285 -6.79 13.02 5.39
N GLU A 286 -5.77 12.36 4.86
CA GLU A 286 -5.16 12.71 3.59
C GLU A 286 -6.03 12.22 2.44
N LYS A 287 -5.90 12.84 1.27
CA LYS A 287 -6.61 12.37 0.07
C LYS A 287 -6.19 10.92 -0.23
N GLY A 288 -7.16 10.00 -0.28
CA GLY A 288 -6.93 8.57 -0.46
C GLY A 288 -7.42 7.73 0.72
N PHE A 289 -6.87 6.52 0.86
CA PHE A 289 -7.21 5.63 1.96
C PHE A 289 -6.45 6.02 3.24
N ASN A 290 -7.18 6.05 4.35
CA ASN A 290 -6.65 6.33 5.68
C ASN A 290 -7.10 5.22 6.61
N THR A 291 -6.19 4.76 7.46
CA THR A 291 -6.50 3.83 8.55
C THR A 291 -6.43 4.58 9.86
N MET A 292 -7.48 4.48 10.65
CA MET A 292 -7.52 5.02 12.02
C MET A 292 -7.69 3.88 13.00
N THR A 293 -6.77 3.78 13.95
CA THR A 293 -6.80 2.77 15.00
C THR A 293 -7.43 3.35 16.26
N ILE A 294 -8.42 2.64 16.80
CA ILE A 294 -9.18 3.01 17.98
C ILE A 294 -8.89 1.99 19.07
N SER A 295 -8.34 2.45 20.20
CA SER A 295 -8.20 1.61 21.38
C SER A 295 -9.47 1.68 22.24
N LEU A 296 -10.04 0.50 22.51
CA LEU A 296 -11.16 0.27 23.41
C LEU A 296 -10.73 -0.40 24.71
N LEU A 297 -9.43 -0.45 25.02
CA LEU A 297 -8.88 -1.15 26.20
C LEU A 297 -9.56 -0.74 27.53
N GLU A 298 -9.87 0.55 27.68
CA GLU A 298 -10.50 1.12 28.89
C GLU A 298 -12.04 1.07 28.84
N VAL A 299 -12.61 0.52 27.77
CA VAL A 299 -14.06 0.46 27.55
C VAL A 299 -14.56 -0.93 27.98
N PRO A 300 -15.64 -1.04 28.76
CA PRO A 300 -16.22 -2.33 29.13
C PRO A 300 -16.63 -3.16 27.91
N SER A 301 -16.83 -4.47 28.08
CA SER A 301 -17.35 -5.32 27.02
C SER A 301 -18.83 -5.05 26.75
N GLY A 302 -19.24 -5.07 25.48
CA GLY A 302 -20.56 -4.62 25.06
C GLY A 302 -20.65 -4.27 23.58
N ILE A 303 -21.83 -3.77 23.17
CA ILE A 303 -22.10 -3.31 21.81
C ILE A 303 -21.96 -1.79 21.78
N TYR A 304 -21.19 -1.30 20.81
CA TYR A 304 -20.91 0.11 20.61
C TYR A 304 -21.27 0.53 19.20
N THR A 305 -21.76 1.75 19.04
CA THR A 305 -21.97 2.35 17.72
C THR A 305 -20.81 3.28 17.40
N VAL A 306 -20.13 3.01 16.28
CA VAL A 306 -19.04 3.84 15.75
C VAL A 306 -19.60 4.71 14.64
N GLN A 307 -19.38 6.00 14.77
CA GLN A 307 -19.78 7.02 13.81
C GLN A 307 -18.54 7.73 13.28
N VAL A 308 -18.41 7.82 11.96
CA VAL A 308 -17.34 8.55 11.29
C VAL A 308 -17.93 9.79 10.65
N PHE A 309 -17.34 10.94 10.94
CA PHE A 309 -17.71 12.23 10.38
C PHE A 309 -16.56 12.76 9.53
N GLN A 310 -16.83 13.20 8.31
CA GLN A 310 -15.88 13.89 7.43
C GLN A 310 -16.41 15.31 7.21
N ASP A 311 -15.63 16.34 7.54
CA ASP A 311 -16.05 17.76 7.50
C ASP A 311 -17.40 18.01 8.20
N ASN A 312 -17.54 17.44 9.42
CA ASN A 312 -18.76 17.49 10.25
C ASN A 312 -20.01 16.81 9.67
N LEU A 313 -19.91 16.12 8.53
CA LEU A 313 -21.00 15.31 7.96
C LEU A 313 -20.80 13.83 8.34
N LEU A 314 -21.87 13.18 8.82
CA LEU A 314 -21.85 11.75 9.14
C LEU A 314 -21.69 10.94 7.83
N SER A 315 -20.54 10.30 7.65
CA SER A 315 -20.22 9.53 6.44
C SER A 315 -20.41 8.03 6.62
N PHE A 316 -20.29 7.52 7.86
CA PHE A 316 -20.46 6.11 8.17
C PHE A 316 -20.95 5.90 9.60
N THR A 317 -21.81 4.91 9.79
CA THR A 317 -22.25 4.42 11.08
C THR A 317 -22.32 2.90 11.03
N ASP A 318 -21.76 2.23 12.03
CA ASP A 318 -21.81 0.78 12.14
C ASP A 318 -21.60 0.35 13.61
N GLN A 319 -21.98 -0.89 13.92
CA GLN A 319 -21.91 -1.45 15.26
C GLN A 319 -20.68 -2.33 15.42
N VAL A 320 -19.94 -2.15 16.51
CA VAL A 320 -18.83 -3.01 16.90
C VAL A 320 -19.13 -3.71 18.21
N THR A 321 -18.83 -5.00 18.26
CA THR A 321 -18.96 -5.82 19.48
C THR A 321 -17.60 -5.94 20.15
N LYS A 322 -17.46 -5.41 21.37
CA LYS A 322 -16.27 -5.64 22.21
C LYS A 322 -16.49 -6.86 23.10
N LYS A 323 -15.51 -7.77 23.09
CA LYS A 323 -15.40 -8.93 23.97
C LYS A 323 -14.25 -8.73 24.97
N ASP A 324 -14.28 -9.53 26.04
CA ASP A 324 -13.17 -9.64 27.00
C ASP A 324 -11.98 -10.39 26.40
#